data_AF-A0A1I1H9P4-F1
#
_entry.id   AF-A0A1I1H9P4-F1
#
_cell.length_a   1.000
_cell.length_b   1.000
_cell.length_c   1.000
_cell.angle_alpha   90.00
_cell.angle_beta   90.00
_cell.angle_gamma   90.00
#
_symmetry.space_group_name_H-M   'P 1'
#
loop_
_entity.id
_entity.type
_entity.pdbx_description
1 polymer ?
#
loop_
_entity_poly.entity_id
_entity_poly.type
_entity_poly.pdbx_seq_one_letter_code
_entity_poly.pdbx_strand_id
1 'polypeptide(L)'
;MDAKVLVTQGMCPLAQRVARLLPAATVLFGSADDLPEVLLRTGNYLKLPQPDNPAFVHEVLKRCLDSEVQLLIPLGLDELYPLAAVRPLFSEYGIAIGVPTPMELDNLVVVQNPPKAHPLLILQDGRELAAGAGGTSHGALSGVFTPLDSGEGLALCCVGG
;
A
#
# COMPACT_ATOMS: atom_id res chain seq x y z
N MET A 1 -17.09 -10.47 -6.55
CA MET A 1 -16.22 -10.88 -5.43
C MET A 1 -15.49 -9.64 -5.00
N ASP A 2 -15.62 -9.25 -3.74
CA ASP A 2 -14.98 -8.07 -3.18
C ASP A 2 -13.49 -8.40 -2.95
N ALA A 3 -12.58 -7.58 -3.49
CA ALA A 3 -11.15 -7.82 -3.34
C ALA A 3 -10.73 -7.64 -1.87
N LYS A 4 -9.83 -8.47 -1.38
CA LYS A 4 -9.21 -8.35 -0.06
C LYS A 4 -7.87 -7.66 -0.17
N VAL A 5 -7.73 -6.54 0.55
CA VAL A 5 -6.58 -5.66 0.46
C VAL A 5 -5.90 -5.58 1.82
N LEU A 6 -4.59 -5.82 1.86
CA LEU A 6 -3.77 -5.54 3.03
C LEU A 6 -3.13 -4.16 2.90
N VAL A 7 -3.44 -3.26 3.83
CA VAL A 7 -2.80 -1.94 3.94
C VAL A 7 -1.87 -1.96 5.15
N THR A 8 -0.57 -1.73 4.96
CA THR A 8 0.39 -1.67 6.08
C THR A 8 0.28 -0.33 6.82
N GLN A 9 1.05 -0.15 7.89
CA GLN A 9 0.97 1.05 8.75
C GLN A 9 -0.46 1.32 9.23
N GLY A 10 -1.19 0.25 9.55
CA GLY A 10 -2.64 0.26 9.71
C GLY A 10 -3.18 1.15 10.83
N MET A 11 -2.33 1.51 11.80
CA MET A 11 -2.67 2.43 12.89
C MET A 11 -2.51 3.91 12.50
N CYS A 12 -1.85 4.20 11.36
CA CYS A 12 -1.54 5.55 10.94
C CYS A 12 -2.73 6.21 10.21
N PRO A 13 -2.88 7.55 10.31
CA PRO A 13 -3.94 8.27 9.61
C PRO A 13 -3.95 8.07 8.09
N LEU A 14 -2.79 7.86 7.46
CA LEU A 14 -2.69 7.62 6.02
C LEU A 14 -3.36 6.30 5.63
N ALA A 15 -3.08 5.20 6.35
CA ALA A 15 -3.68 3.89 6.08
C ALA A 15 -5.21 3.93 6.19
N GLN A 16 -5.72 4.64 7.19
CA GLN A 16 -7.16 4.83 7.38
C GLN A 16 -7.81 5.64 6.24
N ARG A 17 -7.09 6.61 5.66
CA ARG A 17 -7.57 7.36 4.49
C ARG A 17 -7.56 6.49 3.24
N VAL A 18 -6.49 5.72 3.02
CA VAL A 18 -6.36 4.78 1.89
C VAL A 18 -7.50 3.76 1.92
N ALA A 19 -7.77 3.15 3.08
CA ALA A 19 -8.84 2.17 3.23
C ALA A 19 -10.22 2.70 2.82
N ARG A 20 -10.50 3.98 3.07
CA ARG A 20 -11.79 4.61 2.72
C ARG A 20 -11.96 4.87 1.23
N LEU A 21 -10.86 4.88 0.46
CA LEU A 21 -10.86 5.12 -0.98
C LEU A 21 -10.95 3.83 -1.80
N LEU A 22 -10.71 2.67 -1.17
CA LEU A 22 -10.81 1.38 -1.85
C LEU A 22 -12.29 1.02 -2.07
N PRO A 23 -12.74 0.81 -3.33
CA PRO A 23 -14.13 0.48 -3.60
C PRO A 23 -14.43 -0.97 -3.19
N ALA A 24 -15.55 -1.18 -2.47
CA ALA A 24 -16.11 -2.50 -2.14
C ALA A 24 -15.04 -3.58 -1.85
N ALA A 25 -14.10 -3.26 -0.97
CA ALA A 25 -12.98 -4.12 -0.62
C ALA A 25 -13.02 -4.52 0.86
N THR A 26 -12.63 -5.76 1.16
CA THR A 26 -12.36 -6.17 2.54
C THR A 26 -10.94 -5.73 2.89
N VAL A 27 -10.82 -4.72 3.75
CA VAL A 27 -9.50 -4.18 4.14
C VAL A 27 -9.00 -4.85 5.42
N LEU A 28 -7.79 -5.40 5.34
CA LEU A 28 -6.98 -5.82 6.48
C LEU A 28 -5.90 -4.77 6.74
N PHE A 29 -5.65 -4.49 8.02
CA PHE A 29 -4.66 -3.51 8.47
C PHE A 29 -3.45 -4.22 9.06
N GLY A 30 -2.30 -4.08 8.43
CA GLY A 30 -1.02 -4.61 8.91
C GLY A 30 -0.23 -3.56 9.69
N SER A 31 0.43 -3.94 10.77
CA SER A 31 1.37 -3.04 11.46
C SER A 31 2.52 -3.83 12.08
N ALA A 32 3.74 -3.28 11.96
CA ALA A 32 4.92 -3.78 12.66
C ALA A 32 4.98 -3.31 14.11
N ASP A 33 4.27 -2.22 14.45
CA ASP A 33 4.13 -1.69 15.79
C ASP A 33 3.20 -2.54 16.64
N ASP A 34 3.26 -2.35 17.96
CA ASP A 34 2.40 -3.08 18.89
C ASP A 34 0.94 -2.69 18.73
N LEU A 35 0.13 -3.70 18.47
CA LEU A 35 -1.30 -3.59 18.30
C LEU A 35 -2.00 -3.95 19.61
N PRO A 36 -2.92 -3.11 20.12
CA PRO A 36 -3.79 -3.48 21.23
C PRO A 36 -4.52 -4.80 20.93
N GLU A 37 -4.58 -5.72 21.91
CA GLU A 37 -5.24 -7.02 21.74
C GLU A 37 -6.69 -6.90 21.26
N VAL A 38 -7.38 -5.84 21.68
CA VAL A 38 -8.76 -5.57 21.25
C VAL A 38 -8.88 -5.43 19.73
N LEU A 39 -7.90 -4.83 19.06
CA LEU A 39 -7.89 -4.68 17.60
C LEU A 39 -7.59 -6.02 16.91
N LEU A 40 -6.66 -6.80 17.44
CA LEU A 40 -6.37 -8.15 16.92
C LEU A 40 -7.61 -9.05 16.96
N ARG A 41 -8.41 -8.95 18.03
CA ARG A 41 -9.66 -9.72 18.17
C ARG A 41 -10.75 -9.32 17.16
N THR A 42 -10.66 -8.16 16.52
CA THR A 42 -11.61 -7.78 15.46
C THR A 42 -11.43 -8.60 14.18
N GLY A 43 -10.27 -9.24 13.99
CA GLY A 43 -9.93 -9.99 12.78
C GLY A 43 -9.51 -9.12 11.58
N ASN A 44 -9.64 -7.80 11.66
CA ASN A 44 -9.28 -6.87 10.59
C ASN A 44 -7.86 -6.29 10.74
N TYR A 45 -7.13 -6.68 11.79
CA TYR A 45 -5.77 -6.24 12.06
C TYR A 45 -4.83 -7.44 12.15
N LEU A 46 -3.60 -7.27 11.64
CA LEU A 46 -2.56 -8.29 11.69
C LEU A 46 -1.20 -7.69 12.05
N LYS A 47 -0.45 -8.41 12.87
CA LYS A 47 0.94 -8.07 13.20
C LYS A 47 1.85 -8.46 12.03
N LEU A 48 2.64 -7.50 11.57
CA LEU A 48 3.68 -7.69 10.57
C LEU A 48 5.07 -7.70 11.24
N PRO A 49 6.08 -8.32 10.61
CA PRO A 49 7.47 -8.14 10.99
C PRO A 49 7.93 -6.70 10.75
N GLN A 50 8.99 -6.29 11.44
CA GLN A 50 9.69 -5.04 11.17
C GLN A 50 10.39 -5.10 9.80
N PRO A 51 10.44 -4.01 9.02
CA PRO A 51 11.07 -4.00 7.69
C PRO A 51 12.58 -4.30 7.68
N ASP A 52 13.27 -4.08 8.79
CA ASP A 52 14.69 -4.43 8.99
C ASP A 52 14.93 -5.94 9.26
N ASN A 53 13.87 -6.72 9.51
CA ASN A 53 13.97 -8.16 9.70
C ASN A 53 14.36 -8.83 8.37
N PRO A 54 15.43 -9.65 8.31
CA PRO A 54 15.81 -10.38 7.09
C PRO A 54 14.72 -11.25 6.48
N ALA A 55 13.76 -11.72 7.30
CA ALA A 55 12.62 -12.51 6.86
C ALA A 55 11.38 -11.68 6.48
N PHE A 56 11.44 -10.34 6.55
CA PHE A 56 10.31 -9.42 6.36
C PHE A 56 9.45 -9.78 5.14
N VAL A 57 10.07 -9.86 3.96
CA VAL A 57 9.38 -10.16 2.70
C VAL A 57 8.66 -11.52 2.75
N HIS A 58 9.34 -12.56 3.23
CA HIS A 58 8.78 -13.91 3.27
C HIS A 58 7.63 -14.02 4.26
N GLU A 59 7.76 -13.37 5.41
CA GLU A 59 6.71 -13.32 6.42
C GLU A 59 5.50 -12.50 5.94
N VAL A 60 5.70 -11.35 5.30
CA VAL A 60 4.61 -10.56 4.68
C VAL A 60 3.89 -11.38 3.61
N LEU A 61 4.63 -12.06 2.71
CA LEU A 61 4.05 -12.94 1.70
C LEU A 61 3.19 -14.03 2.35
N LYS A 62 3.70 -14.70 3.39
CA LYS A 62 2.95 -15.71 4.14
C LYS A 62 1.67 -15.13 4.72
N ARG A 63 1.70 -13.93 5.31
CA ARG A 63 0.49 -13.26 5.83
C ARG A 63 -0.54 -13.00 4.74
N CYS A 64 -0.10 -12.56 3.56
CA CYS A 64 -0.99 -12.36 2.42
C CYS A 64 -1.64 -13.68 1.96
N LEU A 65 -0.87 -14.76 1.89
CA LEU A 65 -1.36 -16.10 1.52
C LEU A 65 -2.36 -16.64 2.55
N ASP A 66 -1.99 -16.64 3.84
CA ASP A 66 -2.84 -17.12 4.95
C ASP A 66 -4.17 -16.36 5.03
N SER A 67 -4.17 -15.09 4.59
CA SER A 67 -5.33 -14.21 4.64
C SER A 67 -6.07 -14.09 3.32
N GLU A 68 -5.63 -14.75 2.25
CA GLU A 68 -6.17 -14.64 0.88
C GLU A 68 -6.24 -13.18 0.39
N VAL A 69 -5.16 -12.42 0.57
CA VAL A 69 -5.03 -11.03 0.09
C VAL A 69 -4.74 -11.03 -1.41
N GLN A 70 -5.43 -10.19 -2.18
CA GLN A 70 -5.14 -10.00 -3.61
C GLN A 70 -4.32 -8.74 -3.91
N LEU A 71 -4.32 -7.77 -3.00
CA LEU A 71 -3.54 -6.52 -3.13
C LEU A 71 -2.89 -6.15 -1.80
N LEU A 72 -1.57 -5.98 -1.80
CA LEU A 72 -0.80 -5.42 -0.70
C LEU A 72 -0.47 -3.96 -1.02
N ILE A 73 -0.86 -3.02 -0.17
CA ILE A 73 -0.49 -1.60 -0.26
C ILE A 73 0.48 -1.29 0.89
N PRO A 74 1.80 -1.31 0.63
CA PRO A 74 2.77 -0.87 1.61
C PRO A 74 2.77 0.65 1.73
N LEU A 75 2.80 1.14 2.96
CA LEU A 75 2.82 2.56 3.29
C LEU A 75 4.04 2.96 4.12
N GLY A 76 4.80 2.04 4.69
CA GLY A 76 6.04 2.39 5.40
C GLY A 76 7.16 2.75 4.41
N LEU A 77 7.90 3.82 4.67
CA LEU A 77 9.00 4.26 3.79
C LEU A 77 10.07 3.16 3.59
N ASP A 78 10.40 2.45 4.66
CA ASP A 78 11.35 1.34 4.72
C ASP A 78 10.80 0.03 4.12
N GLU A 79 9.49 -0.08 3.92
CA GLU A 79 8.84 -1.21 3.26
C GLU A 79 8.92 -1.12 1.73
N LEU A 80 9.03 0.09 1.17
CA LEU A 80 8.84 0.36 -0.26
C LEU A 80 9.84 -0.40 -1.14
N TYR A 81 11.14 -0.21 -0.92
CA TYR A 81 12.18 -0.84 -1.75
C TYR A 81 12.21 -2.37 -1.61
N PRO A 82 12.19 -2.95 -0.39
CA PRO A 82 12.16 -4.40 -0.23
C PRO A 82 10.97 -5.06 -0.95
N LEU A 83 9.78 -4.46 -0.87
CA LEU A 83 8.59 -4.99 -1.53
C LEU A 83 8.57 -4.72 -3.04
N ALA A 84 9.08 -3.57 -3.47
CA ALA A 84 9.22 -3.25 -4.89
C ALA A 84 10.14 -4.25 -5.61
N ALA A 85 11.24 -4.67 -4.97
CA ALA A 85 12.20 -5.61 -5.54
C ALA A 85 11.64 -7.03 -5.75
N VAL A 86 10.59 -7.40 -5.00
CA VAL A 86 10.02 -8.76 -4.98
C VAL A 86 8.59 -8.82 -5.52
N ARG A 87 8.13 -7.76 -6.21
CA ARG A 87 6.83 -7.76 -6.92
C ARG A 87 6.61 -9.01 -7.78
N PRO A 88 7.60 -9.49 -8.58
CA PRO A 88 7.41 -10.70 -9.39
C PRO A 88 7.05 -11.93 -8.54
N LEU A 89 7.71 -12.12 -7.39
CA LEU A 89 7.45 -13.23 -6.49
C LEU A 89 6.00 -13.23 -5.98
N PHE A 90 5.47 -12.07 -5.57
CA PHE A 90 4.07 -11.98 -5.12
C PHE A 90 3.08 -12.23 -6.26
N SER A 91 3.41 -11.77 -7.47
CA SER A 91 2.55 -11.96 -8.65
C SER A 91 2.38 -13.42 -9.04
N GLU A 92 3.36 -14.29 -8.78
CA GLU A 92 3.25 -15.74 -8.97
C GLU A 92 2.11 -16.37 -8.16
N TYR A 93 1.75 -15.75 -7.03
CA TYR A 93 0.64 -16.17 -6.16
C TYR A 93 -0.65 -15.37 -6.38
N GLY A 94 -0.71 -14.54 -7.43
CA GLY A 94 -1.87 -13.69 -7.70
C GLY A 94 -2.03 -12.51 -6.75
N ILE A 95 -0.95 -12.10 -6.07
CA ILE A 95 -0.94 -10.95 -5.16
C ILE A 95 -0.29 -9.77 -5.86
N ALA A 96 -1.07 -8.71 -6.11
CA ALA A 96 -0.53 -7.44 -6.58
C ALA A 96 0.11 -6.68 -5.41
N ILE A 97 1.21 -5.95 -5.67
CA ILE A 97 1.77 -5.01 -4.70
C ILE A 97 1.59 -3.59 -5.26
N GLY A 98 0.87 -2.75 -4.51
CA GLY A 98 0.66 -1.33 -4.75
C GLY A 98 1.90 -0.52 -4.41
N VAL A 99 3.00 -0.75 -5.12
CA VAL A 99 4.24 0.01 -5.01
C VAL A 99 4.88 0.12 -6.41
N PRO A 100 5.55 1.23 -6.75
CA PRO A 100 6.27 1.35 -8.02
C PRO A 100 7.41 0.33 -8.10
N THR A 101 7.91 0.09 -9.31
CA THR A 101 9.17 -0.66 -9.48
C THR A 101 10.35 0.09 -8.87
N PRO A 102 11.47 -0.58 -8.55
CA PRO A 102 12.65 0.10 -8.02
C PRO A 102 13.14 1.26 -8.92
N MET A 103 13.13 1.06 -10.25
CA MET A 103 13.52 2.09 -11.21
C MET A 103 12.57 3.30 -11.20
N GLU A 104 11.27 3.08 -10.99
CA GLU A 104 10.31 4.19 -10.85
C GLU A 104 10.49 4.91 -9.51
N LEU A 105 10.72 4.17 -8.42
CA LEU A 105 10.97 4.75 -7.09
C LEU A 105 12.16 5.72 -7.10
N ASP A 106 13.25 5.38 -7.78
CA ASP A 106 14.45 6.21 -7.88
C ASP A 106 14.18 7.60 -8.52
N ASN A 107 13.09 7.73 -9.26
CA ASN A 107 12.73 8.95 -10.00
C ASN A 107 11.50 9.67 -9.44
N LEU A 108 10.87 9.13 -8.39
CA LEU A 108 9.64 9.68 -7.82
C LEU A 108 9.93 10.59 -6.62
N VAL A 109 9.15 11.67 -6.53
CA VAL A 109 9.07 12.46 -5.30
C VAL A 109 8.29 11.65 -4.28
N VAL A 110 8.83 11.53 -3.07
CA VAL A 110 8.17 10.87 -1.94
C VAL A 110 7.72 11.91 -0.92
N VAL A 111 6.43 11.86 -0.56
CA VAL A 111 5.84 12.70 0.48
C VAL A 111 5.48 11.82 1.68
N GLN A 112 6.16 12.06 2.79
CA GLN A 112 5.90 11.39 4.06
C GLN A 112 4.77 12.10 4.81
N ASN A 113 3.86 11.32 5.39
CA ASN A 113 2.77 11.79 6.24
C ASN A 113 1.96 12.95 5.60
N PRO A 114 1.43 12.77 4.37
CA PRO A 114 0.79 13.85 3.63
C PRO A 114 -0.40 14.45 4.42
N PRO A 115 -0.58 15.78 4.44
CA PRO A 115 -1.69 16.42 5.12
C PRO A 115 -3.05 15.87 4.69
N LYS A 116 -4.05 15.95 5.59
CA LYS A 116 -5.42 15.49 5.30
C LYS A 116 -6.07 16.20 4.11
N ALA A 117 -5.66 17.44 3.84
CA ALA A 117 -6.18 18.26 2.75
C ALA A 117 -5.67 17.81 1.36
N HIS A 118 -4.55 17.06 1.29
CA HIS A 118 -4.02 16.59 0.02
C HIS A 118 -4.89 15.45 -0.49
N PRO A 119 -5.42 15.51 -1.74
CA PRO A 119 -6.17 14.40 -2.30
C PRO A 119 -5.25 13.19 -2.49
N LEU A 120 -5.80 11.99 -2.27
CA LEU A 120 -5.06 10.74 -2.50
C LEU A 120 -5.65 10.04 -3.72
N LEU A 121 -4.75 9.45 -4.51
CA LEU A 121 -5.02 8.62 -5.68
C LEU A 121 -4.43 7.25 -5.41
N ILE A 122 -5.21 6.17 -5.55
CA ILE A 122 -4.68 4.81 -5.45
C ILE A 122 -4.58 4.27 -6.86
N LEU A 123 -3.37 4.01 -7.32
CA LEU A 123 -3.09 3.49 -8.65
C LEU A 123 -2.71 2.01 -8.60
N GLN A 124 -3.18 1.25 -9.57
CA GLN A 124 -2.72 -0.10 -9.88
C GLN A 124 -2.48 -0.17 -11.39
N ASP A 125 -1.23 -0.41 -11.77
CA ASP A 125 -0.75 -0.40 -13.17
C ASP A 125 -1.24 0.82 -13.96
N GLY A 126 -1.10 2.00 -13.34
CA GLY A 126 -1.47 3.31 -13.90
C GLY A 126 -2.96 3.62 -13.89
N ARG A 127 -3.82 2.71 -13.41
CA ARG A 127 -5.27 2.90 -13.33
C ARG A 127 -5.68 3.22 -11.91
N GLU A 128 -6.54 4.21 -11.75
CA GLU A 128 -7.10 4.54 -10.45
C GLU A 128 -8.08 3.46 -10.00
N LEU A 129 -7.92 2.97 -8.76
CA LEU A 129 -8.84 1.99 -8.19
C LEU A 129 -10.17 2.62 -7.79
N ALA A 130 -10.20 3.91 -7.44
CA ALA A 130 -11.39 4.58 -6.91
C ALA A 130 -12.24 5.30 -7.98
N ALA A 131 -11.67 5.69 -9.12
CA ALA A 131 -12.41 6.42 -10.16
C ALA A 131 -13.09 5.47 -11.15
N GLY A 132 -14.38 5.75 -11.42
CA GLY A 132 -15.13 5.10 -12.48
C GLY A 132 -14.48 5.29 -13.86
N ALA A 133 -14.94 4.49 -14.83
CA ALA A 133 -14.43 4.42 -16.20
C ALA A 133 -14.24 5.83 -16.82
N GLY A 134 -12.99 6.31 -16.85
CA GLY A 134 -12.65 7.67 -17.31
C GLY A 134 -11.32 8.24 -16.79
N GLY A 135 -10.61 7.51 -15.92
CA GLY A 135 -9.35 7.99 -15.32
C GLY A 135 -8.23 8.27 -16.34
N THR A 136 -7.42 9.27 -16.02
CA THR A 136 -6.13 9.54 -16.66
C THR A 136 -5.19 8.35 -16.47
N SER A 137 -4.54 7.89 -17.54
CA SER A 137 -3.53 6.83 -17.46
C SER A 137 -2.22 7.41 -16.92
N HIS A 138 -1.78 6.93 -15.76
CA HIS A 138 -0.55 7.36 -15.09
C HIS A 138 0.61 6.39 -15.34
N GLY A 139 0.82 6.01 -16.59
CA GLY A 139 1.88 5.06 -16.97
C GLY A 139 1.63 3.66 -16.40
N ALA A 140 2.63 3.08 -15.74
CA ALA A 140 2.55 1.76 -15.09
C ALA A 140 2.62 1.86 -13.54
N LEU A 141 2.43 3.06 -12.99
CA LEU A 141 2.61 3.32 -11.56
C LEU A 141 1.58 2.54 -10.72
N SER A 142 2.06 1.99 -9.61
CA SER A 142 1.22 1.33 -8.60
C SER A 142 1.54 1.89 -7.22
N GLY A 143 0.53 2.15 -6.40
CA GLY A 143 0.68 2.70 -5.05
C GLY A 143 -0.24 3.88 -4.75
N VAL A 144 0.06 4.59 -3.66
CA VAL A 144 -0.74 5.71 -3.16
C VAL A 144 -0.04 7.01 -3.49
N PHE A 145 -0.71 7.92 -4.18
CA PHE A 145 -0.13 9.15 -4.70
C PHE A 145 -0.94 10.38 -4.30
N THR A 146 -0.30 11.54 -4.38
CA THR A 146 -0.96 12.86 -4.40
C THR A 146 -0.47 13.61 -5.64
N PRO A 147 -1.31 14.44 -6.29
CA PRO A 147 -0.84 15.42 -7.26
C PRO A 147 0.23 16.32 -6.64
N LEU A 148 1.22 16.71 -7.43
CA LEU A 148 2.18 17.75 -7.07
C LEU A 148 1.52 19.14 -7.17
N ASP A 149 1.94 20.08 -6.33
CA ASP A 149 1.43 21.47 -6.33
C ASP A 149 1.67 22.20 -7.66
N SER A 150 2.66 21.76 -8.44
CA SER A 150 2.93 22.25 -9.80
C SER A 150 1.80 21.91 -10.79
N GLY A 151 0.91 20.98 -10.45
CA GLY A 151 -0.11 20.43 -11.34
C GLY A 151 0.40 19.41 -12.36
N GLU A 152 1.72 19.22 -12.44
CA GLU A 152 2.37 18.25 -13.33
C GLU A 152 3.03 17.15 -12.50
N GLY A 153 2.50 15.93 -12.61
CA GLY A 153 3.06 14.73 -11.99
C GLY A 153 2.44 14.34 -10.65
N LEU A 154 2.97 13.27 -10.08
CA LEU A 154 2.49 12.64 -8.85
C LEU A 154 3.65 12.45 -7.87
N ALA A 155 3.39 12.64 -6.58
CA ALA A 155 4.27 12.22 -5.51
C ALA A 155 3.72 10.95 -4.84
N LEU A 156 4.61 9.98 -4.60
CA LEU A 156 4.29 8.78 -3.84
C LEU A 156 4.11 9.16 -2.37
N CYS A 157 2.99 8.76 -1.78
CA CYS A 157 2.67 9.00 -0.39
C CYS A 157 3.06 7.79 0.48
N CYS A 158 3.75 8.05 1.58
CA CYS A 158 4.06 7.03 2.58
C CYS A 158 3.94 7.60 4.00
N VAL A 159 4.11 6.73 4.98
CA VAL A 159 4.30 7.05 6.39
C VAL A 159 5.80 7.16 6.63
N GLY A 160 6.21 8.33 7.12
CA GLY A 160 7.55 8.54 7.67
C GLY A 160 7.58 8.24 9.17
N GLY A 161 8.73 7.77 9.66
CA GLY A 161 8.98 7.56 11.09
C GLY A 161 9.01 8.83 11.94
#